data_AF-A0A2S4YBT9-F1
#
_entry.id   AF-A0A2S4YBT9-F1
#
_cell.length_a   1.000
_cell.length_b   1.000
_cell.length_c   1.000
_cell.angle_alpha   90.00
_cell.angle_beta   90.00
_cell.angle_gamma   90.00
#
_symmetry.space_group_name_H-M   'P 1'
#
loop_
_entity.id
_entity.type
_entity.pdbx_description
1 polymer ?
#
loop_
_entity_poly.entity_id
_entity_poly.type
_entity_poly.pdbx_seq_one_letter_code
_entity_poly.pdbx_strand_id
1 'polypeptide(L)'
;MPWDSIKDSSGSAEAIPVLLHDVARGDEATARAALGHLRERICQYGFVVDQATAATVPFLWELARLPQVTCRVEILHLLRSIADAHQWESTASVYPKLLNYPQDYVGWERAARRAVHADRGVLRQLLAEQDVELVEAAAELAAALAG
;
A
#
# COMPACT_ATOMS: atom_id res chain seq x y z
N MET A 1 -4.05 10.55 -12.27
CA MET A 1 -2.78 9.81 -12.40
C MET A 1 -2.76 9.12 -13.76
N PRO A 2 -1.70 9.26 -14.56
CA PRO A 2 -1.51 8.53 -15.82
C PRO A 2 -0.99 7.11 -15.53
N TRP A 3 -1.88 6.21 -15.14
CA TRP A 3 -1.55 4.85 -14.68
C TRP A 3 -0.86 4.00 -15.76
N ASP A 4 -1.13 4.26 -17.02
CA ASP A 4 -0.50 3.66 -18.19
C ASP A 4 0.99 4.04 -18.35
N SER A 5 1.41 5.16 -17.77
CA SER A 5 2.78 5.67 -17.87
C SER A 5 3.71 5.22 -16.74
N ILE A 6 3.17 4.55 -15.71
CA ILE A 6 3.95 4.06 -14.56
C ILE A 6 3.87 2.53 -14.47
N LYS A 7 4.89 1.94 -13.84
CA LYS A 7 5.04 0.48 -13.78
C LYS A 7 4.62 -0.09 -12.43
N ASP A 8 4.09 -1.30 -12.50
CA ASP A 8 3.92 -2.22 -11.37
C ASP A 8 4.60 -3.57 -11.69
N SER A 9 4.44 -4.57 -10.84
CA SER A 9 5.12 -5.87 -11.00
C SER A 9 4.75 -6.63 -12.29
N SER A 10 3.65 -6.26 -12.95
CA SER A 10 3.21 -6.82 -14.24
C SER A 10 3.63 -6.01 -15.46
N GLY A 11 4.27 -4.85 -15.27
CA GLY A 11 4.79 -3.99 -16.32
C GLY A 11 4.08 -2.64 -16.44
N SER A 12 2.76 -2.62 -16.65
CA SER A 12 1.94 -1.40 -16.73
C SER A 12 0.93 -1.36 -15.59
N ALA A 13 0.75 -0.20 -14.96
CA ALA A 13 -0.20 -0.02 -13.85
C ALA A 13 -1.64 0.29 -14.28
N GLU A 14 -1.98 0.15 -15.56
CA GLU A 14 -3.32 0.46 -16.12
C GLU A 14 -4.48 -0.30 -15.46
N ALA A 15 -4.21 -1.46 -14.85
CA ALA A 15 -5.24 -2.27 -14.18
C ALA A 15 -5.57 -1.77 -12.76
N ILE A 16 -4.71 -0.96 -12.14
CA ILE A 16 -4.89 -0.49 -10.75
C ILE A 16 -6.22 0.24 -10.54
N PRO A 17 -6.68 1.15 -11.41
CA PRO A 17 -7.97 1.82 -11.25
C PRO A 17 -9.16 0.87 -11.15
N VAL A 18 -9.18 -0.20 -11.97
CA VAL A 18 -10.27 -1.20 -11.95
C VAL A 18 -10.22 -1.98 -10.64
N LEU A 19 -9.04 -2.39 -10.18
CA LEU A 19 -8.89 -3.07 -8.90
C LEU A 19 -9.33 -2.18 -7.72
N LEU A 20 -8.95 -0.90 -7.71
CA LEU A 20 -9.40 0.05 -6.68
C LEU A 20 -10.93 0.23 -6.69
N HIS A 21 -11.54 0.29 -7.89
CA HIS A 21 -12.98 0.36 -8.04
C HIS A 21 -13.66 -0.89 -7.48
N ASP A 22 -13.13 -2.08 -7.76
CA ASP A 22 -13.70 -3.34 -7.29
C ASP A 22 -13.54 -3.52 -5.77
N VAL A 23 -12.44 -3.02 -5.19
CA VAL A 23 -12.31 -2.91 -3.72
C VAL A 23 -13.37 -1.97 -3.13
N ALA A 24 -13.69 -0.87 -3.83
CA ALA A 24 -14.64 0.14 -3.34
C ALA A 24 -16.11 -0.28 -3.44
N ARG A 25 -16.45 -1.09 -4.44
CA ARG A 25 -17.86 -1.34 -4.86
C ARG A 25 -18.25 -2.81 -4.92
N GLY A 26 -17.28 -3.72 -4.91
CA GLY A 26 -17.53 -5.15 -4.93
C GLY A 26 -18.22 -5.62 -3.65
N ASP A 27 -18.83 -6.81 -3.73
CA ASP A 27 -19.15 -7.57 -2.53
C ASP A 27 -17.87 -8.01 -1.80
N GLU A 28 -18.02 -8.58 -0.62
CA GLU A 28 -16.87 -8.93 0.23
C GLU A 28 -15.84 -9.82 -0.49
N ALA A 29 -16.30 -10.83 -1.23
CA ALA A 29 -15.44 -11.73 -1.97
C ALA A 29 -14.70 -11.02 -3.11
N THR A 30 -15.41 -10.19 -3.88
CA THR A 30 -14.85 -9.41 -4.99
C THR A 30 -13.84 -8.39 -4.48
N ALA A 31 -14.18 -7.64 -3.42
CA ALA A 31 -13.30 -6.63 -2.85
C ALA A 31 -12.02 -7.27 -2.28
N ARG A 32 -12.12 -8.41 -1.61
CA ARG A 32 -10.95 -9.13 -1.07
C ARG A 32 -10.07 -9.70 -2.18
N ALA A 33 -10.66 -10.27 -3.23
CA ALA A 33 -9.92 -10.75 -4.40
C ALA A 33 -9.19 -9.61 -5.13
N ALA A 34 -9.89 -8.50 -5.35
CA ALA A 34 -9.32 -7.30 -5.98
C ALA A 34 -8.16 -6.72 -5.15
N LEU A 35 -8.31 -6.65 -3.83
CA LEU A 35 -7.24 -6.22 -2.93
C LEU A 35 -6.04 -7.18 -2.95
N GLY A 36 -6.29 -8.49 -3.02
CA GLY A 36 -5.25 -9.50 -3.17
C GLY A 36 -4.43 -9.32 -4.44
N HIS A 37 -5.10 -9.13 -5.58
CA HIS A 37 -4.44 -8.83 -6.86
C HIS A 37 -3.71 -7.48 -6.82
N LEU A 38 -4.31 -6.45 -6.20
CA LEU A 38 -3.66 -5.16 -6.06
C LEU A 38 -2.36 -5.28 -5.27
N ARG A 39 -2.35 -6.03 -4.16
CA ARG A 39 -1.15 -6.32 -3.36
C ARG A 39 -0.06 -6.99 -4.20
N GLU A 40 -0.40 -7.99 -5.00
CA GLU A 40 0.59 -8.67 -5.87
C GLU A 40 1.25 -7.73 -6.87
N ARG A 41 0.54 -6.67 -7.27
CA ARG A 41 1.03 -5.66 -8.21
C ARG A 41 1.90 -4.60 -7.57
N ILE A 42 1.55 -4.14 -6.36
CA ILE A 42 2.19 -2.96 -5.73
C ILE A 42 3.03 -3.27 -4.48
N CYS A 43 2.94 -4.47 -3.93
CA CYS A 43 3.66 -4.88 -2.72
C CYS A 43 3.88 -6.39 -2.74
N GLN A 44 4.58 -6.87 -3.78
CA GLN A 44 4.80 -8.30 -4.00
C GLN A 44 5.52 -8.91 -2.79
N TYR A 45 5.10 -10.11 -2.39
CA TYR A 45 5.60 -10.81 -1.20
C TYR A 45 5.44 -10.05 0.13
N GLY A 46 4.69 -8.94 0.14
CA GLY A 46 4.46 -8.11 1.34
C GLY A 46 5.59 -7.13 1.66
N PHE A 47 6.58 -6.96 0.78
CA PHE A 47 7.70 -6.05 1.03
C PHE A 47 8.37 -5.48 -0.24
N VAL A 48 8.09 -6.03 -1.43
CA VAL A 48 8.65 -5.54 -2.69
C VAL A 48 7.69 -4.54 -3.31
N VAL A 49 8.08 -3.27 -3.29
CA VAL A 49 7.27 -2.18 -3.86
C VAL A 49 7.83 -1.71 -5.19
N ASP A 50 6.94 -1.16 -6.02
CA ASP A 50 7.21 -0.71 -7.39
C ASP A 50 6.83 0.78 -7.55
N GLN A 51 7.09 1.33 -8.73
CA GLN A 51 6.82 2.73 -9.06
C GLN A 51 5.36 3.13 -8.76
N ALA A 52 4.39 2.24 -9.04
CA ALA A 52 2.97 2.52 -8.83
C ALA A 52 2.53 2.51 -7.35
N THR A 53 3.33 1.95 -6.43
CA THR A 53 2.93 1.78 -5.04
C THR A 53 2.66 3.12 -4.36
N ALA A 54 3.59 4.07 -4.48
CA ALA A 54 3.44 5.40 -3.88
C ALA A 54 2.20 6.14 -4.41
N ALA A 55 1.88 5.98 -5.70
CA ALA A 55 0.70 6.57 -6.33
C ALA A 55 -0.61 5.90 -5.86
N THR A 56 -0.56 4.65 -5.40
CA THR A 56 -1.73 3.88 -4.96
C THR A 56 -2.08 4.14 -3.50
N VAL A 57 -1.08 4.43 -2.65
CA VAL A 57 -1.26 4.61 -1.20
C VAL A 57 -2.37 5.61 -0.81
N PRO A 58 -2.49 6.81 -1.43
CA PRO A 58 -3.57 7.73 -1.07
C PRO A 58 -4.97 7.12 -1.24
N PHE A 59 -5.17 6.31 -2.28
CA PHE A 59 -6.43 5.62 -2.52
C PHE A 59 -6.70 4.52 -1.49
N LEU A 60 -5.66 3.82 -1.02
CA LEU A 60 -5.79 2.85 0.08
C LEU A 60 -6.25 3.55 1.37
N TRP A 61 -5.70 4.73 1.68
CA TRP A 61 -6.17 5.53 2.82
C TRP A 61 -7.61 5.99 2.66
N GLU A 62 -8.02 6.43 1.47
CA GLU A 62 -9.42 6.79 1.19
C GLU A 62 -10.35 5.60 1.40
N LEU A 63 -10.01 4.43 0.86
CA LEU A 63 -10.81 3.21 1.00
C LEU A 63 -10.93 2.75 2.46
N ALA A 64 -9.84 2.81 3.23
CA ALA A 64 -9.86 2.46 4.65
C ALA A 64 -10.81 3.34 5.48
N ARG A 65 -11.15 4.54 5.02
CA ARG A 65 -12.06 5.47 5.72
C ARG A 65 -13.53 5.23 5.40
N LEU A 66 -13.83 4.48 4.35
CA LEU A 66 -15.20 4.33 3.85
C LEU A 66 -15.88 3.16 4.57
N PRO A 67 -16.92 3.38 5.39
CA PRO A 67 -17.56 2.30 6.15
C PRO A 67 -18.18 1.21 5.27
N GLN A 68 -18.51 1.52 4.02
CA GLN A 68 -19.06 0.55 3.07
C GLN A 68 -18.02 -0.39 2.45
N VAL A 69 -16.72 -0.10 2.59
CA VAL A 69 -15.66 -1.00 2.13
C VAL A 69 -15.56 -2.16 3.12
N THR A 70 -15.66 -3.38 2.63
CA THR A 70 -15.74 -4.58 3.48
C THR A 70 -14.39 -5.10 3.94
N CYS A 71 -13.31 -4.81 3.22
CA CYS A 71 -11.95 -5.31 3.50
C CYS A 71 -11.02 -4.24 4.11
N ARG A 72 -11.57 -3.37 4.97
CA ARG A 72 -10.81 -2.25 5.58
C ARG A 72 -9.63 -2.74 6.41
N VAL A 73 -9.79 -3.85 7.14
CA VAL A 73 -8.71 -4.46 7.95
C VAL A 73 -7.54 -4.87 7.05
N GLU A 74 -7.83 -5.57 5.95
CA GLU A 74 -6.80 -6.02 5.01
C GLU A 74 -6.10 -4.84 4.30
N ILE A 75 -6.80 -3.73 4.07
CA ILE A 75 -6.19 -2.50 3.55
C ILE A 75 -5.17 -1.94 4.56
N LEU A 76 -5.47 -1.93 5.86
CA LEU A 76 -4.53 -1.47 6.89
C LEU A 76 -3.29 -2.38 6.98
N HIS A 77 -3.47 -3.70 6.85
CA HIS A 77 -2.33 -4.63 6.75
C HIS A 77 -1.46 -4.37 5.51
N LEU A 78 -2.08 -4.03 4.37
CA LEU A 78 -1.32 -3.66 3.17
C LEU A 78 -0.54 -2.35 3.37
N LEU A 79 -1.17 -1.32 3.95
CA LEU A 79 -0.50 -0.06 4.29
C LEU A 79 0.69 -0.29 5.24
N ARG A 80 0.52 -1.18 6.23
CA ARG A 80 1.60 -1.58 7.14
C ARG A 80 2.74 -2.27 6.39
N SER A 81 2.41 -3.24 5.52
CA SER A 81 3.40 -3.94 4.69
C SER A 81 4.23 -2.97 3.84
N ILE A 82 3.58 -1.93 3.30
CA ILE A 82 4.26 -0.87 2.53
C ILE A 82 5.12 0.03 3.44
N ALA A 83 4.66 0.38 4.63
CA ALA A 83 5.42 1.17 5.60
C ALA A 83 6.69 0.44 6.06
N ASP A 84 6.60 -0.88 6.21
CA ASP A 84 7.67 -1.77 6.63
C ASP A 84 8.61 -2.17 5.47
N ALA A 85 8.34 -1.76 4.22
CA ALA A 85 9.17 -2.12 3.07
C ALA A 85 10.54 -1.42 3.11
N HIS A 86 11.60 -2.16 3.43
CA HIS A 86 12.98 -1.65 3.54
C HIS A 86 14.01 -2.57 2.85
N GLN A 87 13.55 -3.48 2.00
CA GLN A 87 14.42 -4.50 1.41
C GLN A 87 15.41 -3.91 0.42
N TRP A 88 14.99 -2.95 -0.39
CA TRP A 88 15.88 -2.32 -1.36
C TRP A 88 16.93 -1.46 -0.68
N GLU A 89 16.55 -0.69 0.35
CA GLU A 89 17.48 0.06 1.18
C GLU A 89 18.50 -0.86 1.88
N SER A 90 18.02 -1.92 2.55
CA SER A 90 18.89 -2.90 3.20
C SER A 90 19.85 -3.56 2.22
N THR A 91 19.35 -3.99 1.07
CA THR A 91 20.17 -4.65 0.05
C THR A 91 21.19 -3.69 -0.54
N ALA A 92 20.82 -2.43 -0.81
CA ALA A 92 21.74 -1.42 -1.32
C ALA A 92 22.86 -1.07 -0.32
N SER A 93 22.63 -1.21 0.99
CA SER A 93 23.67 -1.00 2.01
C SER A 93 24.80 -2.05 1.93
N VAL A 94 24.47 -3.28 1.54
CA VAL A 94 25.42 -4.39 1.37
C VAL A 94 25.95 -4.46 -0.06
N TYR A 95 25.12 -4.08 -1.05
CA TYR A 95 25.43 -4.11 -2.48
C TYR A 95 25.17 -2.74 -3.13
N PRO A 96 26.07 -1.75 -2.94
CA PRO A 96 25.88 -0.38 -3.43
C PRO A 96 25.70 -0.26 -4.95
N LYS A 97 26.10 -1.28 -5.72
CA LYS A 97 25.89 -1.32 -7.18
C LYS A 97 24.41 -1.27 -7.57
N LEU A 98 23.48 -1.64 -6.68
CA LEU A 98 22.04 -1.52 -6.90
C LEU A 98 21.60 -0.06 -7.07
N LEU A 99 22.32 0.90 -6.50
CA LEU A 99 22.05 2.33 -6.68
C LEU A 99 22.27 2.81 -8.12
N ASN A 100 23.00 2.02 -8.93
CA ASN A 100 23.28 2.33 -10.34
C ASN A 100 22.33 1.60 -11.31
N TYR A 101 21.32 0.87 -10.80
CA TYR A 101 20.35 0.24 -11.67
C TYR A 101 19.49 1.31 -12.38
N PRO A 102 19.06 1.08 -13.63
CA PRO A 102 18.20 2.03 -14.35
C PRO A 102 16.87 2.31 -13.64
N GLN A 103 16.41 1.34 -12.83
CA GLN A 103 15.21 1.43 -12.01
C GLN A 103 15.59 1.88 -10.60
N ASP A 104 14.99 2.98 -10.15
CA ASP A 104 15.22 3.57 -8.82
C ASP A 104 14.41 2.85 -7.73
N TYR A 105 14.69 1.56 -7.52
CA TYR A 105 13.97 0.73 -6.54
C TYR A 105 13.99 1.31 -5.12
N VAL A 106 15.15 1.85 -4.71
CA VAL A 106 15.30 2.51 -3.40
C VAL A 106 14.47 3.79 -3.32
N GLY A 107 14.43 4.59 -4.40
CA GLY A 107 13.60 5.77 -4.47
C GLY A 107 12.11 5.45 -4.43
N TRP A 108 11.67 4.39 -5.11
CA TRP A 108 10.29 3.91 -5.06
C TRP A 108 9.90 3.42 -3.67
N GLU A 109 10.78 2.66 -3.01
CA GLU A 109 10.59 2.20 -1.63
C GLU A 109 10.41 3.37 -0.65
N ARG A 110 11.32 4.34 -0.71
CA ARG A 110 11.22 5.58 0.08
C ARG A 110 9.95 6.37 -0.23
N ALA A 111 9.57 6.47 -1.50
CA ALA A 111 8.37 7.21 -1.90
C ALA A 111 7.10 6.54 -1.39
N ALA A 112 7.02 5.22 -1.46
CA ALA A 112 5.88 4.46 -0.97
C ALA A 112 5.72 4.62 0.55
N ARG A 113 6.80 4.47 1.31
CA ARG A 113 6.79 4.70 2.76
C ARG A 113 6.37 6.13 3.12
N ARG A 114 6.96 7.13 2.46
CA ARG A 114 6.57 8.53 2.67
C ARG A 114 5.09 8.77 2.38
N ALA A 115 4.53 8.15 1.35
CA ALA A 115 3.11 8.25 1.06
C ALA A 115 2.25 7.68 2.18
N VAL A 116 2.65 6.56 2.82
CA VAL A 116 1.91 6.01 3.97
C VAL A 116 1.97 6.97 5.15
N HIS A 117 3.15 7.52 5.46
CA HIS A 117 3.31 8.48 6.55
C HIS A 117 2.56 9.80 6.32
N ALA A 118 2.40 10.25 5.07
CA ALA A 118 1.78 11.54 4.75
C ALA A 118 0.33 11.64 5.26
N ASP A 119 -0.43 10.56 5.18
CA ASP A 119 -1.86 10.52 5.52
C ASP A 119 -2.13 9.82 6.87
N ARG A 120 -1.11 9.66 7.72
CA ARG A 120 -1.25 9.02 9.06
C ARG A 120 -2.30 9.67 9.97
N GLY A 121 -2.72 10.90 9.68
CA GLY A 121 -3.80 11.59 10.39
C GLY A 121 -5.14 10.85 10.34
N VAL A 122 -5.33 10.00 9.32
CA VAL A 122 -6.50 9.11 9.17
C VAL A 122 -6.63 8.11 10.32
N LEU A 123 -5.52 7.67 10.91
CA LEU A 123 -5.51 6.70 12.01
C LEU A 123 -6.33 7.16 13.22
N ARG A 124 -6.39 8.47 13.49
CA ARG A 124 -7.21 8.99 14.60
C ARG A 124 -8.69 8.67 14.41
N GLN A 125 -9.18 8.69 13.17
CA GLN A 125 -10.57 8.35 12.86
C GLN A 125 -10.80 6.84 13.00
N LEU A 126 -9.88 6.03 12.49
CA LEU A 126 -9.98 4.57 12.54
C LEU A 126 -9.90 4.01 13.96
N LEU A 127 -9.04 4.59 14.82
CA LEU A 127 -8.91 4.21 16.22
C LEU A 127 -10.15 4.56 17.07
N ALA A 128 -11.07 5.37 16.56
CA ALA A 128 -12.32 5.74 17.22
C ALA A 128 -13.52 4.90 16.75
N GLU A 129 -13.30 3.94 15.86
CA GLU A 129 -14.33 3.02 15.37
C GLU A 129 -14.75 2.03 16.46
N GLN A 130 -15.93 1.43 16.30
CA GLN A 130 -16.44 0.39 17.21
C GLN A 130 -15.95 -1.01 16.84
N ASP A 131 -15.51 -1.20 15.60
CA ASP A 131 -15.00 -2.47 15.10
C ASP A 131 -13.63 -2.76 15.73
N VAL A 132 -13.57 -3.81 16.54
CA VAL A 132 -12.38 -4.19 17.31
C VAL A 132 -11.23 -4.61 16.41
N GLU A 133 -11.49 -5.38 15.35
CA GLU A 133 -10.45 -5.85 14.42
C GLU A 133 -9.87 -4.67 13.63
N LEU A 134 -10.72 -3.72 13.24
CA LEU A 134 -10.28 -2.50 12.56
C LEU A 134 -9.42 -1.61 13.47
N VAL A 135 -9.83 -1.44 14.74
CA VAL A 135 -9.07 -0.65 15.72
C VAL A 135 -7.73 -1.30 16.02
N GLU A 136 -7.67 -2.63 16.13
CA GLU A 136 -6.42 -3.37 16.33
C GLU A 136 -5.46 -3.16 15.15
N ALA A 137 -5.91 -3.40 13.91
CA ALA A 137 -5.09 -3.17 12.73
C ALA A 137 -4.63 -1.70 12.58
N ALA A 138 -5.48 -0.74 12.97
CA ALA A 138 -5.11 0.68 13.00
C ALA A 138 -4.04 0.98 14.06
N ALA A 139 -4.12 0.35 15.24
CA ALA A 139 -3.14 0.51 16.31
C ALA A 139 -1.77 -0.09 15.90
N GLU A 140 -1.77 -1.24 15.25
CA GLU A 140 -0.54 -1.85 14.70
C GLU A 140 0.13 -0.95 13.66
N LEU A 141 -0.67 -0.41 12.72
CA LEU A 141 -0.15 0.54 11.73
C LEU A 141 0.36 1.81 12.41
N ALA A 142 -0.34 2.34 13.41
CA ALA A 142 0.12 3.51 14.16
C ALA A 142 1.47 3.27 14.85
N ALA A 143 1.67 2.08 15.42
CA ALA A 143 2.94 1.68 16.03
C ALA A 143 4.07 1.58 14.99
N ALA A 144 3.79 0.98 13.83
CA ALA A 144 4.76 0.90 12.73
C ALA A 144 5.18 2.29 12.22
N LEU A 145 4.25 3.25 12.17
CA LEU A 145 4.54 4.62 11.70
C LEU A 145 5.18 5.54 12.77
N ALA A 146 5.33 5.07 14.01
CA ALA A 146 5.95 5.81 15.10
C ALA A 146 7.46 5.56 15.24
N GLY A 147 7.97 4.46 14.65
CA GLY A 147 9.40 4.16 14.52
C GLY A 147 10.06 4.86 13.34
#